data_AF-A0A949AAN3-F1
#
_entry.id   AF-A0A949AAN3-F1
#
_cell.length_a   1.000
_cell.length_b   1.000
_cell.length_c   1.000
_cell.angle_alpha   90.00
_cell.angle_beta   90.00
_cell.angle_gamma   90.00
#
_symmetry.space_group_name_H-M   'P 1'
#
loop_
_entity.id
_entity.type
_entity.pdbx_description
1 polymer ?
#
loop_
_entity_poly.entity_id
_entity_poly.type
_entity_poly.pdbx_seq_one_letter_code
_entity_poly.pdbx_strand_id
1 'polypeptide(L)' 'MRLCNLEKESIIKAVKSIDPDSRIYLFGSRIDDNRKGGDIDLLIITQCH' A
#
# COMPACT_ATOMS: atom_id res chain seq x y z
N MET A 1 6.05 9.32 -4.96
CA MET A 1 4.97 8.34 -4.76
C MET A 1 3.63 8.86 -5.30
N ARG A 2 3.04 8.15 -6.26
CA ARG A 2 1.81 8.53 -6.99
C ARG A 2 0.51 8.03 -6.35
N LEU A 3 0.42 8.15 -5.03
CA LEU A 3 -0.79 7.92 -4.24
C LEU A 3 -1.07 9.18 -3.41
N CYS A 4 -2.31 9.67 -3.43
CA CYS A 4 -2.73 10.75 -2.57
C CYS A 4 -2.90 10.25 -1.12
N ASN A 5 -3.01 11.18 -0.18
CA ASN A 5 -3.12 10.83 1.23
C ASN A 5 -4.39 10.04 1.54
N LEU A 6 -5.51 10.35 0.89
CA LEU A 6 -6.76 9.62 1.09
C LEU A 6 -6.64 8.15 0.65
N GLU A 7 -5.96 7.87 -0.46
CA GLU A 7 -5.73 6.51 -0.95
C GLU A 7 -4.85 5.71 0.02
N LYS A 8 -3.75 6.33 0.50
CA LYS A 8 -2.88 5.69 1.50
C LYS A 8 -3.64 5.35 2.77
N GLU A 9 -4.39 6.31 3.31
CA GLU A 9 -5.18 6.11 4.53
C GLU A 9 -6.23 5.01 4.35
N SER A 10 -6.88 4.96 3.17
CA SER A 10 -7.88 3.94 2.87
C SER A 10 -7.25 2.54 2.80
N ILE A 11 -6.11 2.41 2.13
CA ILE A 11 -5.36 1.14 2.04
C ILE A 11 -4.90 0.70 3.44
N ILE A 12 -4.27 1.60 4.20
CA ILE A 12 -3.77 1.31 5.54
C ILE A 12 -4.92 0.85 6.44
N LYS A 13 -6.04 1.57 6.45
CA LYS A 13 -7.21 1.20 7.26
C LYS A 13 -7.78 -0.15 6.86
N ALA A 14 -7.92 -0.43 5.56
CA ALA A 14 -8.45 -1.69 5.09
C ALA A 14 -7.58 -2.87 5.55
N VAL A 15 -6.27 -2.80 5.35
CA VAL A 15 -5.35 -3.88 5.76
C VAL A 15 -5.28 -4.02 7.29
N LYS A 16 -5.17 -2.90 8.02
CA LYS A 16 -5.09 -2.90 9.49
C LYS A 16 -6.39 -3.36 10.16
N SER A 17 -7.54 -3.26 9.48
CA SER A 17 -8.79 -3.82 9.98
C SER A 17 -8.82 -5.35 9.96
N ILE A 18 -7.98 -5.98 9.14
CA ILE A 18 -7.85 -7.44 9.03
C ILE A 18 -6.71 -7.95 9.92
N ASP A 19 -5.54 -7.31 9.82
CA ASP A 19 -4.35 -7.62 10.63
C ASP A 19 -3.74 -6.30 11.17
N PRO A 20 -4.00 -5.96 12.44
CA PRO A 20 -3.46 -4.76 13.08
C PRO A 20 -1.93 -4.71 13.12
N ASP A 21 -1.24 -5.85 13.07
CA ASP A 21 0.22 -5.95 13.19
C ASP A 21 0.94 -6.07 11.83
N SER A 22 0.16 -6.16 10.75
CA SER A 22 0.68 -6.21 9.37
C SER A 22 1.58 -5.03 9.02
N ARG A 23 2.60 -5.28 8.19
CA ARG A 23 3.43 -4.22 7.57
C ARG A 23 3.08 -4.11 6.09
N ILE A 24 2.91 -2.87 5.63
CA ILE A 24 2.44 -2.57 4.27
C ILE A 24 3.54 -1.81 3.54
N TYR A 25 3.96 -2.32 2.39
CA TYR A 25 4.95 -1.68 1.54
C TYR A 25 4.38 -1.45 0.15
N LEU A 26 4.52 -0.22 -0.34
CA LEU A 26 4.26 0.10 -1.75
C LEU A 26 5.52 -0.24 -2.56
N PHE A 27 5.35 -1.00 -3.64
CA PHE A 27 6.42 -1.26 -4.59
C PHE A 27 5.92 -1.06 -6.02
N GLY A 28 6.76 -1.41 -7.00
CA GLY A 28 6.37 -1.38 -8.41
C GLY A 28 6.21 0.03 -8.98
N SER A 29 5.31 0.18 -9.95
CA SER A 29 5.31 1.35 -10.86
C SER A 29 4.93 2.68 -10.18
N ARG A 30 4.27 2.63 -9.02
CA ARG A 30 3.71 3.79 -8.32
C ARG A 30 4.69 4.50 -7.37
N ILE A 31 5.89 3.95 -7.18
CA ILE A 31 6.95 4.60 -6.39
C ILE A 31 7.60 5.76 -7.17
N ASP A 32 7.63 5.66 -8.51
CA ASP A 32 8.23 6.65 -9.41
C ASP A 32 7.17 7.65 -9.90
N ASP A 33 7.37 8.92 -9.53
CA ASP A 33 6.46 10.02 -9.87
C ASP A 33 6.48 10.38 -11.37
N ASN A 34 7.53 10.00 -12.10
CA ASN A 34 7.68 10.34 -13.52
C ASN A 34 6.98 9.34 -14.45
N ARG A 35 6.54 8.19 -13.94
CA ARG A 35 5.80 7.19 -14.75
C ARG A 35 4.34 7.60 -14.90
N LYS A 36 3.67 7.07 -15.93
CA LYS A 36 2.23 7.29 -16.20
C LYS A 36 1.47 5.98 -16.15
N GLY A 37 0.21 6.02 -15.69
CA GLY A 37 -0.62 4.83 -15.54
C GLY A 37 -0.08 3.83 -14.51
N GLY A 38 -0.54 2.59 -14.58
CA GLY A 38 -0.09 1.46 -13.76
C GLY A 38 -1.00 1.11 -12.58
N ASP A 39 -0.96 -0.14 -12.15
CA ASP A 39 -1.67 -0.62 -10.97
C ASP A 39 -0.92 -0.27 -9.68
N ILE A 40 -1.54 -0.54 -8.53
CA ILE A 40 -0.93 -0.34 -7.21
C ILE A 40 -0.43 -1.70 -6.71
N ASP A 41 0.89 -1.87 -6.66
CA ASP A 41 1.52 -3.08 -6.16
C ASP A 41 1.84 -2.94 -4.65
N LEU A 42 1.21 -3.78 -3.81
CA LEU A 42 1.38 -3.76 -2.36
C LEU A 42 1.92 -5.10 -1.85
N LEU A 43 2.95 -5.04 -1.01
CA LEU A 43 3.44 -6.18 -0.24
C LEU A 43 2.91 -6.04 1.18
N ILE A 44 2.10 -7.00 1.61
CA ILE A 44 1.57 -7.07 2.96
C ILE A 44 2.29 -8.22 3.66
N ILE A 45 3.06 -7.88 4.69
CA ILE A 45 3.71 -8.85 5.57
C ILE A 45 2.82 -9.00 6.79
N THR A 46 2.17 -10.14 6.92
CA THR A 46 1.36 -10.49 8.08
C THR A 46 2.20 -11.26 9.10
N GLN A 47 1.79 -11.20 10.37
CA GLN A 47 2.31 -12.11 11.37
C GLN A 47 1.33 -13.27 11.51
N CYS A 48 1.78 -14.49 11.21
CA CYS A 48 1.02 -15.68 11.58
C CYS A 48 1.12 -15.83 13.10
N HIS A 49 0.01 -15.55 13.79
CA HIS A 49 -0.17 -15.92 15.19
C HIS A 49 -0.61 -17.37 15.32
#